data_AF-A0AAE9IVT5-F1
#
_entry.id   AF-A0AAE9IVT5-F1
#
_cell.length_a   1.000
_cell.length_b   1.000
_cell.length_c   1.000
_cell.angle_alpha   90.00
_cell.angle_beta   90.00
_cell.angle_gamma   90.00
#
_symmetry.space_group_name_H-M   'P 1'
#
loop_
_entity.id
_entity.type
_entity.pdbx_description
1 polymer ?
#
loop_
_entity_poly.entity_id
_entity_poly.type
_entity_poly.pdbx_seq_one_letter_code
_entity_poly.pdbx_strand_id
1 'polypeptide(L)'
;MSEDQESFVMKHVFDNFLMLESNEKTSFCGETKKHFGAPWRIRISRERSMFKVFLECLRFCGKKTWRINSEIKWKIPKKDGKLFEKTENYVLENDSLPGCCSLRFLYENAKEEYMIDGKFEIEVQVLIIGTIGIMSSWWLKIRKVLYGEIEALNDDTVEEILNLAGMFESKTARTNCLKFLIKTSDRSLKMKFEIALKHKLNKLSSMCISDMSTVTELRSVFPEDPKMYEPELWAELYKRLLDLTR
;
A
#
# COMPACT_ATOMS: atom_id res chain seq x y z
N MET A 1 -24.84 -1.58 3.76
CA MET A 1 -24.03 -0.78 2.83
C MET A 1 -22.63 -1.35 2.90
N SER A 2 -22.13 -1.94 1.82
CA SER A 2 -20.89 -2.71 1.80
C SER A 2 -19.69 -1.81 2.07
N GLU A 3 -18.95 -2.11 3.14
CA GLU A 3 -17.68 -1.47 3.48
C GLU A 3 -16.73 -1.57 2.29
N ASP A 4 -16.08 -0.45 1.92
CA ASP A 4 -15.04 -0.48 0.88
C ASP A 4 -13.87 -1.31 1.42
N GLN A 5 -13.80 -2.51 0.89
CA GLN A 5 -12.92 -3.60 1.26
C GLN A 5 -11.54 -3.36 0.63
N GLU A 6 -10.54 -3.02 1.46
CA GLU A 6 -9.18 -2.71 1.00
C GLU A 6 -8.39 -4.01 0.78
N SER A 7 -7.83 -4.20 -0.42
CA SER A 7 -7.16 -5.45 -0.77
C SER A 7 -5.87 -5.26 -1.56
N PHE A 8 -5.01 -6.27 -1.51
CA PHE A 8 -3.78 -6.32 -2.29
C PHE A 8 -3.47 -7.74 -2.76
N VAL A 9 -2.62 -7.85 -3.78
CA VAL A 9 -2.22 -9.14 -4.38
C VAL A 9 -0.70 -9.28 -4.33
N MET A 10 -0.23 -10.41 -3.82
CA MET A 10 1.17 -10.81 -3.83
C MET A 10 1.37 -12.01 -4.74
N LYS A 11 2.36 -11.93 -5.64
CA LYS A 11 2.77 -13.04 -6.51
C LYS A 11 4.23 -13.36 -6.29
N HIS A 12 4.58 -14.65 -6.29
CA HIS A 12 5.97 -15.07 -6.25
C HIS A 12 6.17 -16.42 -6.94
N VAL A 13 7.36 -16.61 -7.50
CA VAL A 13 7.81 -17.87 -8.11
C VAL A 13 9.09 -18.28 -7.40
N PHE A 14 9.06 -19.45 -6.77
CA PHE A 14 10.24 -20.04 -6.13
C PHE A 14 10.85 -21.08 -7.08
N ASP A 15 12.09 -20.87 -7.50
CA ASP A 15 12.90 -21.77 -8.32
C ASP A 15 13.87 -22.64 -7.50
N ASN A 16 14.02 -22.34 -6.21
CA ASN A 16 14.93 -23.04 -5.30
C ASN A 16 14.31 -24.27 -4.62
N PHE A 17 13.28 -24.86 -5.21
CA PHE A 17 12.55 -25.96 -4.56
C PHE A 17 13.43 -27.22 -4.35
N LEU A 18 14.33 -27.51 -5.30
CA LEU A 18 15.28 -28.64 -5.20
C LEU A 18 16.22 -28.52 -3.98
N MET A 19 16.52 -27.30 -3.53
CA MET A 19 17.35 -27.08 -2.34
C MET A 19 16.59 -27.40 -1.03
N LEU A 20 15.25 -27.41 -1.06
CA LEU A 20 14.45 -27.97 0.04
C LEU A 20 14.54 -29.50 0.06
N GLU A 21 14.84 -30.12 -1.08
CA GLU A 21 14.94 -31.57 -1.20
C GLU A 21 16.20 -32.12 -0.54
N SER A 22 17.34 -31.45 -0.80
CA SER A 22 18.66 -31.79 -0.26
C SER A 22 18.81 -31.53 1.25
N ASN A 23 17.83 -30.87 1.88
CA ASN A 23 17.91 -30.35 3.25
C ASN A 23 19.08 -29.36 3.49
N GLU A 24 19.73 -28.86 2.44
CA GLU A 24 20.75 -27.80 2.54
C GLU A 24 20.14 -26.50 3.09
N LYS A 25 18.87 -26.24 2.74
CA LYS A 25 18.10 -25.13 3.29
C LYS A 25 16.67 -25.57 3.53
N THR A 26 16.09 -25.17 4.65
CA THR A 26 14.73 -25.57 5.05
C THR A 26 13.67 -24.52 4.72
N SER A 27 14.06 -23.32 4.28
CA SER A 27 13.11 -22.26 3.92
C SER A 27 13.64 -21.23 2.92
N PHE A 28 12.72 -20.64 2.16
CA PHE A 28 13.00 -19.56 1.20
C PHE A 28 11.99 -18.44 1.35
N CYS A 29 12.48 -17.21 1.39
CA CYS A 29 11.66 -16.00 1.44
C CYS A 29 11.61 -15.37 0.05
N GLY A 30 10.42 -14.96 -0.38
CA GLY A 30 10.27 -14.08 -1.53
C GLY A 30 10.59 -12.62 -1.18
N GLU A 31 10.36 -11.75 -2.15
CA GLU A 31 10.55 -10.30 -2.00
C GLU A 31 9.64 -9.74 -0.89
N THR A 32 10.17 -8.83 -0.08
CA THR A 32 9.37 -8.09 0.89
C THR A 32 8.77 -6.86 0.23
N LYS A 33 7.44 -6.77 0.21
CA LYS A 33 6.71 -5.63 -0.35
C LYS A 33 5.91 -4.92 0.74
N LYS A 34 5.88 -3.59 0.68
CA LYS A 34 5.09 -2.80 1.62
C LYS A 34 3.66 -2.71 1.09
N HIS A 35 2.69 -3.09 1.93
CA HIS A 35 1.27 -2.92 1.67
C HIS A 35 0.61 -2.42 2.95
N PHE A 36 -0.21 -1.38 2.84
CA PHE A 36 -0.93 -0.80 3.98
C PHE A 36 0.00 -0.40 5.15
N GLY A 37 1.14 0.20 4.81
CA GLY A 37 2.13 0.64 5.79
C GLY A 37 2.95 -0.47 6.45
N ALA A 38 2.63 -1.74 6.21
CA ALA A 38 3.33 -2.89 6.78
C ALA A 38 4.15 -3.64 5.72
N PRO A 39 5.34 -4.18 6.06
CA PRO A 39 6.09 -5.07 5.19
C PRO A 39 5.46 -6.47 5.18
N TRP A 40 5.24 -7.02 3.99
CA TRP A 40 4.70 -8.36 3.78
C TRP A 40 5.66 -9.19 2.94
N ARG A 41 5.70 -10.50 3.18
CA ARG A 41 6.40 -11.45 2.30
C ARG A 41 5.71 -12.80 2.25
N ILE A 42 5.98 -13.54 1.17
CA ILE A 42 5.64 -14.96 1.07
C ILE A 42 6.89 -15.77 1.42
N ARG A 43 6.75 -16.80 2.24
CA ARG A 43 7.84 -17.72 2.59
C ARG A 43 7.40 -19.16 2.40
N ILE A 44 8.24 -19.99 1.80
CA ILE A 44 8.05 -21.44 1.79
C ILE A 44 9.03 -22.10 2.75
N SER A 45 8.64 -23.20 3.36
CA SER A 45 9.55 -24.04 4.14
C SER A 45 9.18 -25.51 4.07
N ARG A 46 10.19 -26.36 4.14
CA ARG A 46 10.03 -27.79 4.35
C ARG A 46 10.53 -28.16 5.74
N GLU A 47 9.72 -28.93 6.45
CA GLU A 47 10.09 -29.54 7.72
C GLU A 47 9.72 -31.02 7.67
N ARG A 48 10.72 -31.89 7.52
CA ARG A 48 10.52 -33.33 7.31
C ARG A 48 9.59 -33.58 6.10
N SER A 49 8.45 -34.23 6.33
CA SER A 49 7.45 -34.53 5.31
C SER A 49 6.45 -33.39 5.06
N MET A 50 6.57 -32.27 5.76
CA MET A 50 5.63 -31.15 5.64
C MET A 50 6.19 -30.02 4.80
N PHE A 51 5.44 -29.61 3.79
CA PHE A 51 5.65 -28.37 3.06
C PHE A 51 4.68 -27.31 3.58
N LYS A 52 5.20 -26.12 3.91
CA LYS A 52 4.42 -25.01 4.46
C LYS A 52 4.65 -23.78 3.61
N VAL A 53 3.56 -23.08 3.27
CA VAL A 53 3.60 -21.78 2.59
C VAL A 53 3.03 -20.75 3.53
N PHE A 54 3.76 -19.66 3.78
CA PHE A 54 3.40 -18.61 4.71
C PHE A 54 3.17 -17.30 3.97
N LEU A 55 2.13 -16.59 4.37
CA LEU A 55 1.98 -15.15 4.17
C LEU A 55 2.34 -14.50 5.49
N GLU A 56 3.39 -13.67 5.49
CA GLU A 56 3.90 -13.03 6.70
C GLU A 56 3.72 -11.52 6.61
N CYS A 57 3.07 -10.94 7.61
CA CYS A 57 3.11 -9.51 7.90
C CYS A 57 4.24 -9.24 8.91
N LEU A 58 5.36 -8.71 8.43
CA LEU A 58 6.59 -8.49 9.18
C LEU A 58 6.56 -7.20 10.01
N ARG A 59 5.37 -6.77 10.45
CA ARG A 59 5.24 -5.57 11.28
C ARG A 59 6.02 -5.77 12.58
N PHE A 60 6.94 -4.83 12.87
CA PHE A 60 7.87 -4.92 13.98
C PHE A 60 7.17 -5.19 15.32
N CYS A 61 7.71 -6.13 16.08
CA CYS A 61 7.31 -6.43 17.44
C CYS A 61 7.59 -5.20 18.34
N GLY A 62 6.54 -4.64 18.92
CA GLY A 62 6.62 -3.67 20.02
C GLY A 62 5.71 -4.11 21.17
N LYS A 63 5.72 -3.37 22.29
CA LYS A 63 4.86 -3.67 23.46
C LYS A 63 3.35 -3.52 23.20
N LYS A 64 2.96 -2.95 22.05
CA LYS A 64 1.55 -2.75 21.68
C LYS A 64 1.07 -3.92 20.84
N THR A 65 -0.05 -4.50 21.23
CA THR A 65 -0.74 -5.54 20.49
C THR A 65 -1.27 -4.96 19.18
N TRP A 66 -1.21 -5.71 18.09
CA TRP A 66 -1.82 -5.36 16.82
C TRP A 66 -2.51 -6.57 16.21
N ARG A 67 -3.60 -6.32 15.48
CA ARG A 67 -4.39 -7.33 14.78
C ARG A 67 -4.79 -6.81 13.41
N ILE A 68 -4.72 -7.66 12.40
CA ILE A 68 -5.28 -7.47 11.06
C ILE A 68 -6.31 -8.56 10.87
N ASN A 69 -7.58 -8.20 10.92
CA ASN A 69 -8.65 -9.08 10.48
C ASN A 69 -8.67 -9.07 8.94
N SER A 70 -8.57 -10.25 8.34
CA SER A 70 -8.43 -10.37 6.90
C SER A 70 -9.13 -11.59 6.35
N GLU A 71 -9.50 -11.52 5.08
CA GLU A 71 -9.80 -12.69 4.25
C GLU A 71 -8.61 -12.91 3.32
N ILE A 72 -8.08 -14.13 3.31
CA ILE A 72 -6.91 -14.52 2.52
C ILE A 72 -7.36 -15.55 1.49
N LYS A 73 -7.16 -15.25 0.22
CA LYS A 73 -7.41 -16.15 -0.90
C LYS A 73 -6.08 -16.59 -1.52
N TRP A 74 -5.77 -17.87 -1.37
CA TRP A 74 -4.63 -18.53 -1.95
C TRP A 74 -4.96 -19.06 -3.33
N LYS A 75 -4.05 -18.88 -4.29
CA LYS A 75 -4.15 -19.38 -5.65
C LYS A 75 -2.83 -20.01 -6.07
N ILE A 76 -2.83 -21.31 -6.37
CA ILE A 76 -1.64 -22.07 -6.74
C ILE A 76 -1.95 -22.87 -8.01
N PRO A 77 -1.24 -22.63 -9.13
CA PRO A 77 -1.36 -23.45 -10.33
C PRO A 77 -0.97 -24.91 -10.07
N LYS A 78 -1.72 -25.86 -10.66
CA LYS A 78 -1.42 -27.29 -10.61
C LYS A 78 -0.84 -27.78 -11.94
N LYS A 79 -0.07 -28.87 -11.90
CA LYS A 79 0.48 -29.53 -13.11
C LYS A 79 -0.60 -29.99 -14.09
N ASP A 80 -1.78 -30.39 -13.60
CA ASP A 80 -2.89 -30.84 -14.45
C ASP A 80 -3.63 -29.68 -15.16
N GLY A 81 -3.11 -28.45 -15.06
CA GLY A 81 -3.68 -27.24 -15.64
C GLY A 81 -4.80 -26.62 -14.80
N LYS A 82 -5.22 -27.25 -13.69
CA LYS A 82 -6.22 -26.67 -12.77
C LYS A 82 -5.58 -25.65 -11.84
N LEU A 83 -6.43 -24.91 -11.14
CA LEU A 83 -6.05 -23.95 -10.11
C LEU A 83 -6.51 -24.46 -8.74
N PHE A 84 -5.59 -24.55 -7.78
CA PHE A 84 -5.97 -24.67 -6.38
C PHE A 84 -6.37 -23.29 -5.85
N GLU A 85 -7.57 -23.19 -5.31
CA GLU A 85 -8.06 -21.99 -4.64
C GLU A 85 -8.53 -22.34 -3.23
N LYS A 86 -8.10 -21.56 -2.24
CA LYS A 86 -8.61 -21.63 -0.87
C LYS A 86 -8.78 -20.23 -0.32
N THR A 87 -9.96 -19.94 0.23
CA THR A 87 -10.25 -18.69 0.93
C THR A 87 -10.43 -18.98 2.41
N GLU A 88 -9.80 -18.20 3.28
CA GLU A 88 -9.97 -18.31 4.72
C GLU A 88 -9.93 -16.94 5.40
N ASN A 89 -10.77 -16.77 6.43
CA ASN A 89 -10.66 -15.64 7.33
C ASN A 89 -9.52 -15.89 8.32
N TYR A 90 -8.61 -14.94 8.45
CA TYR A 90 -7.45 -15.06 9.32
C TYR A 90 -7.14 -13.73 10.01
N VAL A 91 -6.80 -13.82 11.30
CA VAL A 91 -6.34 -12.69 12.09
C VAL A 91 -4.83 -12.76 12.21
N LEU A 92 -4.12 -11.84 11.55
CA LEU A 92 -2.67 -11.69 11.75
C LEU A 92 -2.44 -10.82 12.99
N GLU A 93 -1.68 -11.30 13.96
CA GLU A 93 -1.40 -10.59 15.21
C GLU A 93 0.01 -10.89 15.74
N ASN A 94 0.46 -10.15 16.75
CA ASN A 94 1.80 -10.29 17.35
C ASN A 94 1.84 -10.95 18.74
N ASP A 95 0.69 -11.33 19.33
CA ASP A 95 0.64 -11.88 20.69
C ASP A 95 0.98 -13.38 20.77
N SER A 96 0.72 -14.14 19.70
CA SER A 96 0.67 -15.61 19.80
C SER A 96 1.64 -16.34 18.85
N LEU A 97 1.85 -15.81 17.65
CA LEU A 97 2.77 -16.30 16.61
C LEU A 97 3.11 -15.11 15.69
N PRO A 98 4.24 -15.12 14.95
CA PRO A 98 4.66 -13.96 14.17
C PRO A 98 3.73 -13.71 12.97
N GLY A 99 2.63 -12.95 13.15
CA GLY A 99 1.92 -12.24 12.09
C GLY A 99 1.75 -13.01 10.77
N CYS A 100 1.48 -14.32 10.81
CA CYS A 100 1.56 -15.17 9.63
C CYS A 100 0.37 -16.11 9.48
N CYS A 101 -0.17 -16.22 8.28
CA CYS A 101 -1.09 -17.26 7.88
C CYS A 101 -0.32 -18.33 7.09
N SER A 102 -0.72 -19.61 7.16
CA SER A 102 -0.01 -20.67 6.45
C SER A 102 -0.90 -21.75 5.85
N LEU A 103 -0.56 -22.17 4.63
CA LEU A 103 -0.98 -23.44 4.05
C LEU A 103 -0.01 -24.55 4.41
N ARG A 104 -0.53 -25.77 4.54
CA ARG A 104 0.24 -26.96 4.88
C ARG A 104 -0.12 -28.10 3.94
N PHE A 105 0.90 -28.75 3.40
CA PHE A 105 0.79 -29.88 2.50
C PHE A 105 1.78 -30.96 2.92
N LEU A 106 1.51 -32.21 2.57
CA LEU A 106 2.57 -33.20 2.50
C LEU A 106 3.53 -32.80 1.37
N TYR A 107 4.83 -32.91 1.62
CA TYR A 107 5.86 -32.48 0.67
C TYR A 107 5.77 -33.24 -0.65
N GLU A 108 5.56 -34.57 -0.60
CA GLU A 108 5.43 -35.38 -1.81
C GLU A 108 4.23 -34.95 -2.67
N ASN A 109 3.05 -34.78 -2.06
CA ASN A 109 1.88 -34.26 -2.77
C ASN A 109 2.16 -32.86 -3.34
N ALA A 110 2.87 -32.01 -2.59
CA ALA A 110 3.19 -30.68 -3.08
C ALA A 110 4.12 -30.70 -4.30
N LYS A 111 5.11 -31.60 -4.27
CA LYS A 111 6.05 -31.85 -5.35
C LYS A 111 5.35 -32.41 -6.59
N GLU A 112 4.43 -33.34 -6.39
CA GLU A 112 3.70 -33.98 -7.47
C GLU A 112 2.66 -33.05 -8.10
N GLU A 113 1.89 -32.32 -7.31
CA GLU A 113 0.74 -31.54 -7.80
C GLU A 113 1.08 -30.11 -8.24
N TYR A 114 1.99 -29.41 -7.54
CA TYR A 114 2.15 -27.96 -7.69
C TYR A 114 3.50 -27.51 -8.28
N MET A 115 4.47 -28.41 -8.46
CA MET A 115 5.79 -28.03 -8.99
C MET A 115 5.83 -28.09 -10.51
N ILE A 116 5.72 -26.96 -11.19
CA ILE A 116 5.74 -26.91 -12.66
C ILE A 116 7.16 -26.54 -13.09
N ASP A 117 7.82 -27.42 -13.85
CA ASP A 117 9.21 -27.24 -14.31
C ASP A 117 10.21 -26.88 -13.18
N GLY A 118 10.06 -27.55 -12.03
CA GLY A 118 10.91 -27.33 -10.85
C GLY A 118 10.61 -26.04 -10.07
N LYS A 119 9.57 -25.30 -10.44
CA LYS A 119 9.18 -24.04 -9.81
C LYS A 119 7.87 -24.18 -9.05
N PHE A 120 7.77 -23.44 -7.95
CA PHE A 120 6.54 -23.27 -7.19
C PHE A 120 6.00 -21.84 -7.37
N GLU A 121 4.87 -21.71 -8.04
CA GLU A 121 4.21 -20.43 -8.28
C GLU A 121 3.04 -20.22 -7.33
N ILE A 122 2.88 -19.00 -6.82
CA ILE A 122 1.77 -18.68 -5.94
C ILE A 122 1.31 -17.23 -6.10
N GLU A 123 0.00 -17.06 -6.05
CA GLU A 123 -0.68 -15.78 -5.87
C GLU A 123 -1.49 -15.80 -4.56
N VAL A 124 -1.35 -14.75 -3.77
CA VAL A 124 -2.09 -14.55 -2.52
C VAL A 124 -2.83 -13.23 -2.62
N GLN A 125 -4.16 -13.27 -2.55
CA GLN A 125 -5.00 -12.09 -2.48
C GLN A 125 -5.40 -11.89 -1.02
N VAL A 126 -5.16 -10.70 -0.50
CA VAL A 126 -5.40 -10.36 0.90
C VAL A 126 -6.39 -9.22 0.93
N LEU A 127 -7.54 -9.47 1.53
CA LEU A 127 -8.55 -8.48 1.83
C LEU A 127 -8.44 -8.11 3.31
N ILE A 128 -8.22 -6.83 3.61
CA ILE A 128 -8.23 -6.30 4.97
C ILE A 128 -9.67 -5.91 5.34
N ILE A 129 -10.21 -6.64 6.31
CA ILE A 129 -11.55 -6.39 6.86
C ILE A 129 -11.46 -5.30 7.94
N GLY A 130 -10.40 -5.30 8.75
CA GLY A 130 -10.21 -4.28 9.77
C GLY A 130 -8.93 -4.49 10.56
N THR A 131 -8.56 -3.48 11.35
CA THR A 131 -7.30 -3.50 12.12
C THR A 131 -7.47 -2.96 13.53
N ILE A 132 -6.83 -3.59 14.52
CA ILE A 132 -6.80 -3.16 15.94
C ILE A 132 -5.34 -2.94 16.35
N GLY A 133 -5.06 -1.90 17.16
CA GLY A 133 -3.69 -1.60 17.64
C GLY A 133 -2.73 -1.10 16.56
N ILE A 134 -3.06 -1.38 15.31
CA ILE A 134 -2.69 -0.63 14.12
C ILE A 134 -3.42 0.71 14.21
N MET A 135 -2.82 1.63 14.95
CA MET A 135 -3.15 3.06 14.81
C MET A 135 -4.64 3.38 15.02
N SER A 136 -5.24 2.98 16.14
CA SER A 136 -6.68 3.18 16.42
C SER A 136 -7.16 4.64 16.23
N SER A 137 -6.32 5.64 16.51
CA SER A 137 -6.64 7.06 16.27
C SER A 137 -6.64 7.43 14.78
N TRP A 138 -5.73 6.86 14.01
CA TRP A 138 -5.51 7.22 12.60
C TRP A 138 -6.41 6.46 11.65
N TRP A 139 -6.70 5.20 11.96
CA TRP A 139 -7.70 4.41 11.24
C TRP A 139 -9.09 5.02 11.40
N LEU A 140 -9.44 5.51 12.60
CA LEU A 140 -10.67 6.29 12.77
C LEU A 140 -10.67 7.56 11.90
N LYS A 141 -9.58 8.33 11.87
CA LYS A 141 -9.48 9.53 11.02
C LYS A 141 -9.62 9.20 9.53
N ILE A 142 -8.90 8.21 9.00
CA ILE A 142 -9.00 7.85 7.59
C ILE A 142 -10.36 7.24 7.25
N ARG A 143 -10.94 6.44 8.15
CA ARG A 143 -12.30 5.90 8.04
C ARG A 143 -13.31 7.03 7.86
N LYS A 144 -13.29 8.04 8.73
CA LYS A 144 -14.18 9.20 8.62
C LYS A 144 -14.08 9.89 7.26
N VAL A 145 -12.86 10.05 6.74
CA VAL A 145 -12.62 10.68 5.43
C VAL A 145 -13.08 9.79 4.26
N LEU A 146 -12.87 8.47 4.36
CA LEU A 146 -13.28 7.50 3.35
C LEU A 146 -14.81 7.44 3.24
N TYR A 147 -15.51 7.41 4.37
CA TYR A 147 -16.97 7.30 4.44
C TYR A 147 -17.68 8.66 4.44
N GLY A 148 -16.96 9.76 4.19
CA GLY A 148 -17.54 11.08 3.98
C GLY A 148 -18.07 11.78 5.23
N GLU A 149 -17.59 11.43 6.43
CA GLU A 149 -17.78 12.26 7.63
C GLU A 149 -16.93 13.54 7.48
N ILE A 150 -17.56 14.58 6.93
CA ILE A 150 -16.95 15.89 6.57
C ILE A 150 -16.21 16.53 7.75
N GLU A 151 -16.66 16.29 8.99
CA GLU A 151 -16.02 16.87 10.19
C GLU A 151 -14.56 16.47 10.38
N ALA A 152 -14.10 15.37 9.77
CA ALA A 152 -12.72 14.92 9.89
C ALA A 152 -11.76 15.57 8.89
N LEU A 153 -12.26 16.14 7.78
CA LEU A 153 -11.43 16.68 6.69
C LEU A 153 -11.54 18.20 6.66
N ASN A 154 -10.54 18.88 7.20
CA ASN A 154 -10.43 20.33 7.23
C ASN A 154 -8.97 20.75 6.97
N ASP A 155 -8.72 22.05 6.99
CA ASP A 155 -7.38 22.57 6.71
C ASP A 155 -6.33 22.15 7.74
N ASP A 156 -6.70 21.78 8.96
CA ASP A 156 -5.75 21.30 9.96
C ASP A 156 -5.42 19.81 9.76
N THR A 157 -6.36 19.01 9.23
CA THR A 157 -6.22 17.56 9.15
C THR A 157 -5.86 17.03 7.76
N VAL A 158 -6.12 17.78 6.69
CA VAL A 158 -6.01 17.28 5.31
C VAL A 158 -4.63 16.73 4.94
N GLU A 159 -3.56 17.40 5.38
CA GLU A 159 -2.19 16.97 5.06
C GLU A 159 -1.82 15.69 5.83
N GLU A 160 -2.23 15.62 7.09
CA GLU A 160 -2.10 14.44 7.94
C GLU A 160 -2.82 13.23 7.31
N ILE A 161 -4.04 13.45 6.81
CA ILE A 161 -4.82 12.43 6.10
C ILE A 161 -4.17 12.05 4.76
N LEU A 162 -3.61 13.01 4.02
CA LEU A 162 -2.88 12.72 2.78
C LEU A 162 -1.63 11.87 3.04
N ASN A 163 -0.92 12.09 4.15
CA ASN A 163 0.20 11.23 4.56
C ASN A 163 -0.30 9.80 4.79
N LEU A 164 -1.39 9.63 5.55
CA LEU A 164 -2.00 8.32 5.78
C LEU A 164 -2.48 7.67 4.49
N ALA A 165 -3.14 8.43 3.61
CA ALA A 165 -3.62 7.94 2.32
C ALA A 165 -2.46 7.44 1.43
N GLY A 166 -1.29 8.10 1.50
CA GLY A 166 -0.06 7.58 0.89
C GLY A 166 0.45 6.30 1.57
N MET A 167 0.44 6.24 2.90
CA MET A 167 0.86 5.06 3.66
C MET A 167 -0.02 3.83 3.39
N PHE A 168 -1.32 4.03 3.23
CA PHE A 168 -2.33 2.99 3.00
C PHE A 168 -2.66 2.79 1.52
N GLU A 169 -1.98 3.50 0.61
CA GLU A 169 -2.23 3.46 -0.85
C GLU A 169 -3.71 3.71 -1.24
N SER A 170 -4.46 4.39 -0.36
CA SER A 170 -5.90 4.53 -0.51
C SER A 170 -6.23 5.63 -1.53
N LYS A 171 -6.66 5.21 -2.72
CA LYS A 171 -7.05 6.11 -3.81
C LYS A 171 -8.27 6.97 -3.43
N THR A 172 -9.20 6.40 -2.67
CA THR A 172 -10.41 7.09 -2.22
C THR A 172 -10.07 8.24 -1.29
N ALA A 173 -9.25 8.00 -0.26
CA ALA A 173 -8.82 9.05 0.67
C ALA A 173 -8.05 10.17 -0.05
N ARG A 174 -7.14 9.83 -0.98
CA ARG A 174 -6.43 10.82 -1.81
C ARG A 174 -7.40 11.65 -2.66
N THR A 175 -8.40 11.01 -3.26
CA THR A 175 -9.41 11.68 -4.08
C THR A 175 -10.26 12.64 -3.26
N ASN A 176 -10.66 12.26 -2.05
CA ASN A 176 -11.46 13.12 -1.17
C ASN A 176 -10.64 14.31 -0.66
N CYS A 177 -9.38 14.11 -0.25
CA CYS A 177 -8.48 15.20 0.13
C CYS A 177 -8.25 16.17 -1.03
N LEU A 178 -8.05 15.65 -2.25
CA LEU A 178 -7.90 16.48 -3.44
C LEU A 178 -9.16 17.31 -3.71
N LYS A 179 -10.36 16.71 -3.62
CA LYS A 179 -11.62 17.44 -3.78
C LYS A 179 -11.77 18.55 -2.74
N PHE A 180 -11.43 18.28 -1.48
CA PHE A 180 -11.47 19.27 -0.40
C PHE A 180 -10.49 20.42 -0.66
N LEU A 181 -9.22 20.13 -0.98
CA LEU A 181 -8.20 21.15 -1.27
C LEU A 181 -8.60 22.07 -2.43
N ILE A 182 -9.26 21.51 -3.45
CA ILE A 182 -9.72 22.28 -4.61
C ILE A 182 -10.97 23.10 -4.28
N LYS A 183 -11.99 22.51 -3.64
CA LYS A 183 -13.34 23.08 -3.59
C LYS A 183 -13.71 23.76 -2.28
N THR A 184 -13.00 23.47 -1.19
CA THR A 184 -13.49 23.78 0.17
C THR A 184 -12.42 24.43 1.04
N SER A 185 -11.16 24.01 0.89
CA SER A 185 -10.03 24.53 1.67
C SER A 185 -9.82 26.04 1.49
N ASP A 186 -9.59 26.74 2.59
CA ASP A 186 -9.30 28.19 2.64
C ASP A 186 -7.79 28.47 2.58
N ARG A 187 -6.95 27.42 2.54
CA ARG A 187 -5.49 27.56 2.38
C ARG A 187 -5.13 28.37 1.14
N SER A 188 -4.07 29.16 1.25
CA SER A 188 -3.53 29.93 0.13
C SER A 188 -3.08 29.02 -1.01
N LEU A 189 -3.07 29.55 -2.24
CA LEU A 189 -2.58 28.83 -3.42
C LEU A 189 -1.15 28.31 -3.23
N LYS A 190 -0.29 29.09 -2.54
CA LYS A 190 1.06 28.67 -2.16
C LYS A 190 1.03 27.40 -1.30
N MET A 191 0.25 27.39 -0.22
CA MET A 191 0.19 26.24 0.68
C MET A 191 -0.40 25.01 -0.03
N LYS A 192 -1.43 25.18 -0.85
CA LYS A 192 -2.01 24.10 -1.66
C LYS A 192 -1.00 23.53 -2.66
N PHE A 193 -0.19 24.39 -3.28
CA PHE A 193 0.88 23.99 -4.21
C PHE A 193 1.98 23.18 -3.50
N GLU A 194 2.44 23.63 -2.33
CA GLU A 194 3.42 22.89 -1.53
C GLU A 194 2.93 21.49 -1.14
N ILE A 195 1.67 21.37 -0.71
CA ILE A 195 1.01 20.07 -0.44
C ILE A 195 0.97 19.22 -1.72
N ALA A 196 0.65 19.83 -2.86
CA ALA A 196 0.56 19.13 -4.14
C ALA A 196 1.90 18.51 -4.53
N LEU A 197 3.00 19.23 -4.37
CA LEU A 197 4.35 18.71 -4.65
C LEU A 197 4.72 17.59 -3.69
N LYS A 198 4.55 17.82 -2.38
CA LYS A 198 4.87 16.83 -1.32
C LYS A 198 4.15 15.50 -1.53
N HIS A 199 2.88 15.54 -1.92
CA HIS A 199 2.04 14.35 -2.10
C HIS A 199 1.87 13.89 -3.55
N LYS A 200 2.63 14.47 -4.48
CA LYS A 200 2.59 14.17 -5.93
C LYS A 200 1.17 14.23 -6.51
N LEU A 201 0.44 15.31 -6.20
CA LEU A 201 -0.93 15.57 -6.64
C LEU A 201 -0.93 16.51 -7.86
N ASN A 202 -0.54 16.01 -9.03
CA ASN A 202 -0.35 16.80 -10.25
C ASN A 202 -1.56 17.68 -10.59
N LYS A 203 -2.79 17.17 -10.44
CA LYS A 203 -4.01 17.94 -10.70
C LYS A 203 -4.15 19.18 -9.82
N LEU A 204 -3.75 19.09 -8.54
CA LEU A 204 -3.77 20.25 -7.64
C LEU A 204 -2.67 21.24 -8.02
N SER A 205 -1.48 20.74 -8.36
CA SER A 205 -0.35 21.57 -8.81
C SER A 205 -0.73 22.43 -10.01
N SER A 206 -1.27 21.82 -11.07
CA SER A 206 -1.66 22.54 -12.28
C SER A 206 -2.79 23.55 -12.02
N MET A 207 -3.76 23.22 -11.16
CA MET A 207 -4.81 24.15 -10.74
C MET A 207 -4.23 25.35 -9.98
N CYS A 208 -3.31 25.12 -9.05
CA CYS A 208 -2.67 26.22 -8.32
C CYS A 208 -1.91 27.16 -9.27
N ILE A 209 -1.19 26.62 -10.25
CA ILE A 209 -0.48 27.43 -11.26
C ILE A 209 -1.46 28.25 -12.12
N SER A 210 -2.58 27.66 -12.56
CA SER A 210 -3.58 28.38 -13.36
C SER A 210 -4.29 29.49 -12.59
N ASP A 211 -4.48 29.29 -11.29
CA ASP A 211 -5.29 30.19 -10.45
C ASP A 211 -4.45 31.33 -9.86
N MET A 212 -3.11 31.19 -9.79
CA MET A 212 -2.22 32.29 -9.43
C MET A 212 -2.32 33.37 -10.50
N SER A 213 -2.91 34.50 -10.12
CA SER A 213 -3.31 35.57 -11.04
C SER A 213 -2.31 36.72 -11.08
N THR A 214 -1.35 36.73 -10.17
CA THR A 214 -0.33 37.78 -10.08
C THR A 214 1.09 37.20 -10.10
N VAL A 215 2.04 38.00 -10.61
CA VAL A 215 3.46 37.65 -10.60
C VAL A 215 3.97 37.45 -9.16
N THR A 216 3.45 38.19 -8.19
CA THR A 216 3.82 38.07 -6.78
C THR A 216 3.43 36.70 -6.20
N GLU A 217 2.20 36.24 -6.45
CA GLU A 217 1.76 34.90 -6.03
C GLU A 217 2.60 33.81 -6.67
N LEU A 218 2.89 33.93 -7.96
CA LEU A 218 3.69 32.94 -8.68
C LEU A 218 5.13 32.87 -8.18
N ARG A 219 5.75 34.01 -7.89
CA ARG A 219 7.09 34.05 -7.27
C ARG A 219 7.11 33.47 -5.87
N SER A 220 5.99 33.53 -5.15
CA SER A 220 5.92 33.03 -3.77
C SER A 220 6.12 31.51 -3.65
N VAL A 221 5.92 30.77 -4.75
CA VAL A 221 6.12 29.31 -4.83
C VAL A 221 7.47 28.92 -5.43
N PHE A 222 8.35 29.86 -5.73
CA PHE A 222 9.68 29.50 -6.23
C PHE A 222 10.55 28.97 -5.07
N PRO A 223 11.24 27.84 -5.26
CA PRO A 223 12.13 27.30 -4.24
C PRO A 223 13.40 28.15 -4.15
N GLU A 224 14.09 28.08 -3.01
CA GLU A 224 15.39 28.73 -2.83
C GLU A 224 16.46 28.09 -3.73
N ASP A 225 16.43 26.75 -3.86
CA ASP A 225 17.29 26.00 -4.79
C ASP A 225 16.50 25.63 -6.05
N PRO A 226 16.88 26.15 -7.24
CA PRO A 226 16.24 25.82 -8.50
C PRO A 226 16.21 24.33 -8.84
N LYS A 227 17.10 23.52 -8.26
CA LYS A 227 17.14 22.06 -8.50
C LYS A 227 16.05 21.28 -7.78
N MET A 228 15.30 21.91 -6.87
CA MET A 228 14.23 21.22 -6.13
C MET A 228 13.05 20.82 -7.01
N TYR A 229 12.86 21.50 -8.14
CA TYR A 229 11.74 21.25 -9.05
C TYR A 229 12.22 20.55 -10.33
N GLU A 230 11.41 19.61 -10.79
CA GLU A 230 11.64 18.93 -12.07
C GLU A 230 11.53 19.91 -13.24
N PRO A 231 12.23 19.68 -14.36
CA PRO A 231 12.22 20.57 -15.52
C PRO A 231 10.81 20.88 -16.06
N GLU A 232 9.91 19.91 -16.05
CA GLU A 232 8.53 20.06 -16.51
C GLU A 232 7.77 21.08 -15.67
N LEU A 233 7.98 21.07 -14.35
CA LEU A 233 7.34 22.01 -13.43
C LEU A 233 7.87 23.43 -13.64
N TRP A 234 9.17 23.59 -13.86
CA TRP A 234 9.75 24.88 -14.22
C TRP A 234 9.18 25.42 -15.53
N ALA A 235 8.97 24.55 -16.53
CA ALA A 235 8.37 24.94 -17.80
C ALA A 235 6.92 25.43 -17.62
N GLU A 236 6.12 24.80 -16.76
CA GLU A 236 4.76 25.25 -16.44
C GLU A 236 4.77 26.62 -15.73
N LEU A 237 5.60 26.79 -14.70
CA LEU A 237 5.74 28.04 -13.97
C LEU A 237 6.22 29.19 -14.87
N TYR A 238 7.19 28.91 -15.75
CA TYR A 238 7.71 29.91 -16.68
C TYR A 238 6.66 30.34 -17.72
N LYS A 239 5.90 29.40 -18.29
CA LYS A 239 4.79 29.72 -19.20
C LYS A 239 3.76 30.62 -18.50
N ARG A 240 3.38 30.28 -17.27
CA ARG A 240 2.45 31.10 -16.49
C ARG A 240 2.99 32.50 -16.21
N LEU A 241 4.28 32.62 -15.90
CA LEU A 241 4.92 33.93 -15.69
C LEU A 241 4.84 34.80 -16.94
N LEU A 242 5.09 34.22 -18.12
CA LEU A 242 4.96 34.94 -19.39
C LEU A 242 3.53 35.41 -19.64
N ASP A 243 2.53 34.59 -19.34
CA ASP A 243 1.12 34.96 -19.52
C ASP A 243 0.69 36.12 -18.60
N LEU A 244 1.30 36.25 -17.42
CA LEU A 244 1.00 37.32 -16.45
C LEU A 244 1.78 38.62 -16.68
N THR A 245 2.75 38.62 -17.59
CA THR A 245 3.63 39.77 -17.87
C THR A 245 3.37 40.42 -19.23
N ARG A 246 2.35 39.95 -19.94
CA ARG A 246 1.80 40.56 -21.16
C ARG A 246 0.69 41.54 -20.83
#